data_AF-A0AA38U2G6-F1
#
_entry.id   AF-A0AA38U2G6-F1
#
_cell.length_a   1.000
_cell.length_b   1.000
_cell.length_c   1.000
_cell.angle_alpha   90.00
_cell.angle_beta   90.00
_cell.angle_gamma   90.00
#
_symmetry.space_group_name_H-M   'P 1'
#
loop_
_entity.id
_entity.type
_entity.pdbx_description
1 polymer ?
#
loop_
_entity_poly.entity_id
_entity_poly.type
_entity_poly.pdbx_seq_one_letter_code
_entity_poly.pdbx_strand_id
1 'polypeptide(L)'
;NGNLLALGTDMELAMIQGAGKSFLKTNEPDYSNIHTSDAEEIVKYFSRICLVHCKRGIQCFDTPELKSEYERIKNFMYLSSDAEIDEFTSWVNGPRQSKVRGYPSIVGYMFMYSCLAWWKDKLKPCILSGIIRCRSKMTDTAWAITPTTTNINETQHKFTNEHTRTKTSIVEAILLAYDLDTKVENEIYSSLEHGILKNPHNTNFHRMGRNLNRKASKIRKHAESAEHDRTVQDIRAQIARAEGTVKGLKEDLRAKRKKHPQVRRPQRAESSSSGRVKMSASTKGKAREIAAPYPTVDGMLTLHCMCYLPVTLTLREWYY
;
A
#
# COMPACT_ATOMS: atom_id res chain seq x y z
N ASN A 1 11.63 26.35 11.79
CA ASN A 1 10.17 26.61 11.75
C ASN A 1 9.51 25.53 10.92
N GLY A 2 9.13 24.41 11.56
CA GLY A 2 8.32 23.38 10.92
C GLY A 2 7.01 23.31 11.68
N ASN A 3 5.88 23.57 11.02
CA ASN A 3 4.57 23.41 11.63
C ASN A 3 4.15 21.95 11.42
N LEU A 4 3.82 21.22 12.49
CA LEU A 4 3.18 19.92 12.36
C LEU A 4 1.78 20.14 11.78
N LEU A 5 1.52 19.61 10.59
CA LEU A 5 0.22 19.69 9.94
C LEU A 5 -0.69 18.52 10.31
N ALA A 6 -0.11 17.33 10.38
CA ALA A 6 -0.81 16.10 10.73
C ALA A 6 0.17 15.02 11.20
N LEU A 7 -0.34 14.09 12.00
CA LEU A 7 0.32 12.88 12.45
C LEU A 7 -0.52 11.67 12.02
N GLY A 8 0.03 10.84 11.13
CA GLY A 8 -0.55 9.54 10.80
C GLY A 8 -0.28 8.53 11.90
N THR A 9 -1.31 7.83 12.39
CA THR A 9 -1.17 6.87 13.50
C THR A 9 -1.82 5.52 13.18
N ASP A 10 -1.28 4.44 13.76
CA ASP A 10 -1.77 3.07 13.56
C ASP A 10 -2.89 2.68 14.54
N MET A 11 -3.59 3.68 15.10
CA MET A 11 -4.61 3.53 16.13
C MET A 11 -4.07 3.08 17.50
N GLU A 12 -2.75 3.12 17.71
CA GLU A 12 -2.14 2.84 19.01
C GLU A 12 -2.42 3.99 19.99
N LEU A 13 -3.23 3.71 21.01
CA LEU A 13 -3.73 4.73 21.93
C LEU A 13 -2.60 5.36 22.74
N ALA A 14 -1.63 4.56 23.19
CA ALA A 14 -0.51 5.07 23.96
C ALA A 14 0.32 6.10 23.15
N MET A 15 0.53 5.82 21.86
CA MET A 15 1.23 6.72 20.95
C MET A 15 0.44 8.02 20.74
N ILE A 16 -0.88 7.95 20.53
CA ILE A 16 -1.74 9.12 20.34
C ILE A 16 -1.72 10.01 21.61
N GLN A 17 -1.85 9.40 22.79
CA GLN A 17 -1.81 10.12 24.07
C GLN A 17 -0.43 10.70 24.37
N GLY A 18 0.64 9.95 24.09
CA GLY A 18 2.02 10.42 24.21
C GLY A 18 2.30 11.61 23.30
N ALA A 19 1.84 11.55 22.05
CA ALA A 19 1.92 12.66 21.10
C ALA A 19 1.17 13.89 21.63
N GLY A 20 -0.07 13.72 22.11
CA GLY A 20 -0.85 14.81 22.70
C GLY A 20 -0.11 15.52 23.85
N LYS A 21 0.45 14.75 24.80
CA LYS A 21 1.24 15.29 25.92
C LYS A 21 2.50 16.01 25.45
N SER A 22 3.18 15.49 24.43
CA SER A 22 4.40 16.09 23.88
C SER A 22 4.11 17.40 23.14
N PHE A 23 3.08 17.42 22.30
CA PHE A 23 2.67 18.62 21.56
C PHE A 23 2.11 19.69 22.48
N LEU A 24 1.39 19.32 23.53
CA LEU A 24 0.86 20.30 24.49
C LEU A 24 1.98 21.13 25.14
N LYS A 25 3.13 20.50 25.45
CA LYS A 25 4.29 21.19 26.05
C LYS A 25 4.99 22.16 25.10
N THR A 26 4.89 21.91 23.79
CA THR A 26 5.58 22.68 22.74
C THR A 26 4.63 23.56 21.94
N ASN A 27 3.33 23.56 22.27
CA ASN A 27 2.33 24.38 21.63
C ASN A 27 2.48 25.84 22.05
N GLU A 28 2.57 26.73 21.08
CA GLU A 28 2.54 28.18 21.26
C GLU A 28 1.16 28.69 20.84
N PRO A 29 0.21 28.93 21.77
CA PRO A 29 -1.18 29.19 21.44
C PRO A 29 -1.39 30.41 20.53
N ASP A 30 -0.60 31.47 20.72
CA ASP A 30 -0.68 32.69 19.91
C ASP A 30 -0.31 32.47 18.44
N TYR A 31 0.52 31.46 18.16
CA TYR A 31 0.93 31.11 16.81
C TYR A 31 0.06 29.99 16.20
N SER A 32 -0.29 28.97 16.99
CA SER A 32 -1.10 27.85 16.54
C SER A 32 -2.60 28.14 16.50
N ASN A 33 -3.06 29.15 17.26
CA ASN A 33 -4.47 29.42 17.56
C ASN A 33 -5.17 28.23 18.25
N ILE A 34 -4.40 27.44 19.02
CA ILE A 34 -4.90 26.30 19.81
C ILE A 34 -4.67 26.60 21.29
N HIS A 35 -5.74 27.00 21.99
CA HIS A 35 -5.70 27.43 23.39
C HIS A 35 -6.09 26.34 24.41
N THR A 36 -6.07 25.05 24.00
CA THR A 36 -6.41 23.97 24.93
C THR A 36 -5.27 23.65 25.88
N SER A 37 -5.59 23.36 27.13
CA SER A 37 -4.68 22.78 28.13
C SER A 37 -4.83 21.26 28.25
N ASP A 38 -5.75 20.65 27.49
CA ASP A 38 -6.00 19.22 27.51
C ASP A 38 -5.23 18.50 26.38
N ALA A 39 -4.46 17.49 26.78
CA ALA A 39 -3.68 16.66 25.90
C ALA A 39 -4.53 15.76 25.02
N GLU A 40 -5.76 15.40 25.39
CA GLU A 40 -6.66 14.64 24.50
C GLU A 40 -7.31 15.55 23.45
N GLU A 41 -7.68 16.76 23.85
CA GLU A 41 -8.25 17.76 22.96
C GLU A 41 -7.28 18.23 21.88
N ILE A 42 -6.00 18.44 22.22
CA ILE A 42 -5.00 18.90 21.24
C ILE A 42 -4.80 17.90 20.10
N VAL A 43 -4.95 16.59 20.37
CA VAL A 43 -4.75 15.54 19.36
C VAL A 43 -5.77 15.63 18.22
N LYS A 44 -6.97 16.15 18.52
CA LYS A 44 -8.03 16.32 17.51
C LYS A 44 -7.64 17.28 16.39
N TYR A 45 -6.65 18.14 16.60
CA TYR A 45 -6.18 19.13 15.63
C TYR A 45 -5.17 18.60 14.63
N PHE A 46 -4.54 17.44 14.89
CA PHE A 46 -3.47 16.93 14.04
C PHE A 46 -3.47 15.42 13.82
N SER A 47 -4.13 14.61 14.64
CA SER A 47 -4.10 13.15 14.47
C SER A 47 -5.04 12.68 13.37
N ARG A 48 -4.51 11.80 12.52
CA ARG A 48 -5.29 11.00 11.56
C ARG A 48 -4.92 9.53 11.70
N ILE A 49 -5.92 8.68 11.93
CA ILE A 49 -5.73 7.24 12.08
C ILE A 49 -5.76 6.55 10.72
N CYS A 50 -4.88 5.57 10.55
CA CYS A 50 -4.86 4.69 9.41
C CYS A 50 -6.15 3.87 9.31
N LEU A 51 -6.88 4.04 8.22
CA LEU A 51 -8.12 3.28 7.99
C LEU A 51 -7.86 1.79 7.75
N VAL A 52 -6.67 1.41 7.30
CA VAL A 52 -6.28 0.00 7.16
C VAL A 52 -6.18 -0.66 8.53
N HIS A 53 -5.50 -0.03 9.49
CA HIS A 53 -5.40 -0.55 10.86
C HIS A 53 -6.76 -0.57 11.56
N CYS A 54 -7.56 0.47 11.36
CA CYS A 54 -8.94 0.49 11.84
C CYS A 54 -9.77 -0.69 11.30
N LYS A 55 -9.59 -1.07 10.02
CA LYS A 55 -10.29 -2.20 9.38
C LYS A 55 -9.74 -3.57 9.79
N ARG A 56 -8.44 -3.70 10.06
CA ARG A 56 -7.83 -4.97 10.50
C ARG A 56 -8.48 -5.47 11.80
N GLY A 57 -8.75 -4.57 12.74
CA GLY A 57 -9.38 -4.89 14.02
C GLY A 57 -10.82 -5.42 13.95
N ILE A 58 -11.48 -5.35 12.79
CA ILE A 58 -12.86 -5.83 12.59
C ILE A 58 -12.95 -7.04 11.65
N GLN A 59 -11.81 -7.57 11.16
CA GLN A 59 -11.79 -8.71 10.23
C GLN A 59 -12.39 -9.99 10.83
N CYS A 60 -12.34 -10.13 12.16
CA CYS A 60 -12.97 -11.25 12.86
C CYS A 60 -14.51 -11.29 12.72
N PHE A 61 -15.12 -10.20 12.25
CA PHE A 61 -16.56 -10.12 11.97
C PHE A 61 -16.93 -10.52 10.54
N ASP A 62 -15.97 -10.75 9.64
CA ASP A 62 -16.22 -11.12 8.25
C ASP A 62 -16.57 -12.61 8.13
N THR A 63 -17.79 -12.94 8.56
CA THR A 63 -18.38 -14.28 8.43
C THR A 63 -19.58 -14.22 7.48
N PRO A 64 -19.90 -15.30 6.76
CA PRO A 64 -21.06 -15.35 5.86
C PRO A 64 -22.37 -14.93 6.55
N GLU A 65 -22.55 -15.28 7.82
CA GLU A 65 -23.74 -15.02 8.61
C GLU A 65 -23.88 -13.55 9.04
N LEU A 66 -22.78 -12.80 9.08
CA LEU A 66 -22.72 -11.42 9.58
C LEU A 66 -22.35 -10.43 8.47
N LYS A 67 -22.45 -10.83 7.20
CA LYS A 67 -21.92 -10.03 6.09
C LYS A 67 -22.54 -8.63 6.02
N SER A 68 -23.84 -8.52 6.29
CA SER A 68 -24.55 -7.23 6.26
C SER A 68 -24.11 -6.29 7.39
N GLU A 69 -23.92 -6.85 8.58
CA GLU A 69 -23.49 -6.15 9.77
C GLU A 69 -22.03 -5.78 9.71
N TYR A 70 -21.19 -6.65 9.15
CA TYR A 70 -19.79 -6.39 8.87
C TYR A 70 -19.62 -5.22 7.90
N GLU A 71 -20.38 -5.16 6.80
CA GLU A 71 -20.32 -4.02 5.89
C GLU A 71 -20.81 -2.73 6.55
N ARG A 72 -21.83 -2.79 7.44
CA ARG A 72 -22.23 -1.62 8.25
C ARG A 72 -21.11 -1.17 9.19
N ILE A 73 -20.48 -2.10 9.92
CA ILE A 73 -19.34 -1.81 10.80
C ILE A 73 -18.21 -1.18 10.00
N LYS A 74 -17.82 -1.77 8.87
CA LYS A 74 -16.72 -1.28 8.02
C LYS A 74 -16.93 0.14 7.48
N ASN A 75 -18.19 0.58 7.35
CA ASN A 75 -18.55 1.89 6.83
C ASN A 75 -18.71 2.99 7.90
N PHE A 76 -18.57 2.67 9.19
CA PHE A 76 -18.66 3.67 10.28
C PHE A 76 -17.67 4.83 10.16
N MET A 77 -16.56 4.61 9.45
CA MET A 77 -15.52 5.62 9.25
C MET A 77 -16.01 6.81 8.39
N TYR A 78 -17.13 6.63 7.68
CA TYR A 78 -17.68 7.61 6.76
C TYR A 78 -18.89 8.37 7.33
N LEU A 79 -19.20 8.18 8.61
CA LEU A 79 -20.24 8.95 9.28
C LEU A 79 -19.88 10.43 9.24
N SER A 80 -20.83 11.27 8.84
CA SER A 80 -20.59 12.67 8.49
C SER A 80 -21.14 13.64 9.54
N SER A 81 -21.93 13.16 10.50
CA SER A 81 -22.55 13.99 11.53
C SER A 81 -22.64 13.27 12.88
N ASP A 82 -22.86 14.05 13.95
CA ASP A 82 -23.10 13.50 15.28
C ASP A 82 -24.38 12.68 15.35
N ALA A 83 -25.42 13.07 14.62
CA ALA A 83 -26.66 12.30 14.51
C ALA A 83 -26.42 10.91 13.92
N GLU A 84 -25.58 10.80 12.88
CA GLU A 84 -25.21 9.50 12.30
C GLU A 84 -24.37 8.65 13.26
N ILE A 85 -23.49 9.27 14.06
CA ILE A 85 -22.72 8.59 15.12
C ILE A 85 -23.65 8.08 16.22
N ASP A 86 -24.64 8.86 16.62
CA ASP A 86 -25.61 8.48 17.64
C ASP A 86 -26.55 7.39 17.14
N GLU A 87 -26.96 7.44 15.87
CA GLU A 87 -27.73 6.38 15.22
C GLU A 87 -26.90 5.08 15.16
N PHE A 88 -25.64 5.16 14.73
CA PHE A 88 -24.75 4.00 14.69
C PHE A 88 -24.51 3.43 16.09
N THR A 89 -24.31 4.30 17.09
CA THR A 89 -24.15 3.91 18.49
C THR A 89 -25.41 3.23 19.02
N SER A 90 -26.58 3.77 18.71
CA SER A 90 -27.87 3.17 19.06
C SER A 90 -28.07 1.82 18.38
N TRP A 91 -27.59 1.67 17.14
CA TRP A 91 -27.60 0.38 16.44
C TRP A 91 -26.65 -0.66 17.07
N VAL A 92 -25.45 -0.26 17.51
CA VAL A 92 -24.51 -1.15 18.22
C VAL A 92 -25.04 -1.56 19.59
N ASN A 93 -25.62 -0.60 20.34
CA ASN A 93 -26.14 -0.80 21.69
C ASN A 93 -27.53 -1.43 21.72
N GLY A 94 -28.28 -1.30 20.63
CA GLY A 94 -29.65 -1.74 20.55
C GLY A 94 -29.75 -3.25 20.76
N PRO A 95 -30.82 -3.74 21.42
CA PRO A 95 -31.08 -5.15 21.43
C PRO A 95 -31.20 -5.57 19.97
N ARG A 96 -30.24 -6.37 19.48
CA ARG A 96 -30.38 -7.01 18.19
C ARG A 96 -31.56 -7.96 18.31
N GLN A 97 -32.75 -7.45 18.00
CA GLN A 97 -33.92 -8.24 17.74
C GLN A 97 -33.55 -9.07 16.52
N SER A 98 -32.95 -10.23 16.76
CA SER A 98 -32.47 -11.13 15.73
C SER A 98 -33.67 -11.63 14.93
N LYS A 99 -34.00 -10.89 13.87
CA LYS A 99 -34.50 -11.48 12.63
C LYS A 99 -33.40 -12.18 11.82
N VAL A 100 -32.19 -12.32 12.40
CA VAL A 100 -31.38 -13.53 12.18
C VAL A 100 -32.15 -14.69 12.82
N ARG A 101 -33.19 -15.15 12.10
CA ARG A 101 -34.21 -16.12 12.49
C ARG A 101 -33.55 -17.39 13.06
N GLY A 102 -33.69 -17.61 14.37
CA GLY A 102 -33.69 -18.97 14.93
C GLY A 102 -32.37 -19.52 15.48
N TYR A 103 -31.30 -18.74 15.63
CA TYR A 103 -30.08 -19.26 16.25
C TYR A 103 -29.80 -18.61 17.61
N PRO A 104 -30.02 -19.34 18.73
CA PRO A 104 -29.34 -19.10 19.99
C PRO A 104 -27.90 -19.63 19.87
N SER A 105 -27.13 -19.15 18.88
CA SER A 105 -25.75 -19.61 18.71
C SER A 105 -24.81 -18.75 19.54
N ILE A 106 -23.83 -19.40 20.15
CA ILE A 106 -22.71 -18.76 20.86
C ILE A 106 -22.06 -17.65 20.00
N VAL A 107 -22.09 -17.81 18.67
CA VAL A 107 -21.54 -16.87 17.69
C VAL A 107 -22.25 -15.52 17.72
N GLY A 108 -23.59 -15.49 17.82
CA GLY A 108 -24.35 -14.25 17.85
C GLY A 108 -24.11 -13.42 19.12
N TYR A 109 -24.05 -14.10 20.28
CA TYR A 109 -23.70 -13.46 21.54
C TYR A 109 -22.26 -12.93 21.53
N MET A 110 -21.31 -13.75 21.10
CA MET A 110 -19.90 -13.34 21.02
C MET A 110 -19.73 -12.12 20.12
N PHE A 111 -20.37 -12.11 18.95
CA PHE A 111 -20.36 -10.95 18.07
C PHE A 111 -20.87 -9.69 18.77
N MET A 112 -22.02 -9.76 19.45
CA MET A 112 -22.62 -8.60 20.11
C MET A 112 -21.66 -8.02 21.16
N TYR A 113 -21.10 -8.86 22.03
CA TYR A 113 -20.15 -8.42 23.05
C TYR A 113 -18.87 -7.84 22.43
N SER A 114 -18.29 -8.50 21.43
CA SER A 114 -17.09 -8.01 20.75
C SER A 114 -17.33 -6.70 20.01
N CYS A 115 -18.47 -6.55 19.34
CA CYS A 115 -18.84 -5.32 18.63
C CYS A 115 -19.08 -4.16 19.62
N LEU A 116 -19.75 -4.41 20.75
CA LEU A 116 -19.98 -3.41 21.78
C LEU A 116 -18.66 -2.95 22.41
N ALA A 117 -17.79 -3.90 22.79
CA ALA A 117 -16.48 -3.59 23.37
C ALA A 117 -15.59 -2.83 22.38
N TRP A 118 -15.58 -3.27 21.11
CA TRP A 118 -14.90 -2.58 20.02
C TRP A 118 -15.41 -1.16 19.84
N TRP A 119 -16.73 -0.95 19.81
CA TRP A 119 -17.30 0.37 19.60
C TRP A 119 -17.00 1.32 20.76
N LYS A 120 -17.09 0.82 22.00
CA LYS A 120 -16.72 1.58 23.20
C LYS A 120 -15.26 2.06 23.14
N ASP A 121 -14.37 1.22 22.62
CA ASP A 121 -12.98 1.62 22.38
C ASP A 121 -12.87 2.73 21.32
N LYS A 122 -13.63 2.66 20.22
CA LYS A 122 -13.64 3.68 19.16
C LYS A 122 -14.25 5.01 19.59
N LEU A 123 -15.18 5.00 20.54
CA LEU A 123 -15.79 6.22 21.09
C LEU A 123 -14.81 7.08 21.91
N LYS A 124 -13.61 6.60 22.24
CA LYS A 124 -12.58 7.43 22.88
C LYS A 124 -12.32 8.69 22.04
N PRO A 125 -12.37 9.91 22.62
CA PRO A 125 -12.37 11.15 21.83
C PRO A 125 -11.21 11.28 20.85
N CYS A 126 -10.00 10.92 21.28
CA CYS A 126 -8.78 10.99 20.47
C CYS A 126 -8.72 9.95 19.33
N ILE A 127 -9.41 8.81 19.48
CA ILE A 127 -9.53 7.79 18.45
C ILE A 127 -10.60 8.20 17.44
N LEU A 128 -11.80 8.54 17.92
CA LEU A 128 -12.92 8.88 17.05
C LEU A 128 -12.60 10.08 16.15
N SER A 129 -11.96 11.12 16.71
CA SER A 129 -11.53 12.30 15.96
C SER A 129 -10.47 12.00 14.90
N GLY A 130 -9.66 10.96 15.10
CA GLY A 130 -8.64 10.54 14.15
C GLY A 130 -9.22 9.71 12.99
N ILE A 131 -10.38 9.08 13.18
CA ILE A 131 -11.04 8.24 12.18
C ILE A 131 -12.09 9.03 11.39
N ILE A 132 -12.94 9.80 12.08
CA ILE A 132 -14.13 10.45 11.51
C ILE A 132 -13.92 11.95 11.38
N ARG A 133 -14.14 12.48 10.16
CA ARG A 133 -13.91 13.90 9.84
C ARG A 133 -14.71 14.85 10.72
N CYS A 134 -16.00 14.59 10.96
CA CYS A 134 -16.87 15.51 11.72
C CYS A 134 -16.47 15.66 13.20
N ARG A 135 -15.71 14.69 13.74
CA ARG A 135 -15.15 14.75 15.09
C ARG A 135 -13.72 15.30 15.14
N SER A 136 -13.09 15.48 13.98
CA SER A 136 -11.75 16.05 13.86
C SER A 136 -11.80 17.58 13.89
N LYS A 137 -10.83 18.19 14.57
CA LYS A 137 -10.59 19.64 14.53
C LYS A 137 -9.51 20.03 13.52
N MET A 138 -8.95 19.08 12.77
CA MET A 138 -8.12 19.36 11.61
C MET A 138 -8.89 20.24 10.62
N THR A 139 -8.17 21.13 9.93
CA THR A 139 -8.75 21.89 8.82
C THR A 139 -9.14 20.93 7.68
N ASP A 140 -10.12 21.29 6.86
CA ASP A 140 -10.56 20.45 5.73
C ASP A 140 -9.41 20.13 4.78
N THR A 141 -8.56 21.12 4.51
CA THR A 141 -7.37 20.93 3.67
C THR A 141 -6.39 19.97 4.32
N ALA A 142 -6.04 20.14 5.60
CA ALA A 142 -5.12 19.27 6.31
C ALA A 142 -5.65 17.83 6.38
N TRP A 143 -6.95 17.66 6.66
CA TRP A 143 -7.59 16.37 6.60
C TRP A 143 -7.47 15.79 5.19
N ALA A 144 -7.94 16.47 4.15
CA ALA A 144 -7.97 15.94 2.78
C ALA A 144 -6.59 15.49 2.25
N ILE A 145 -5.52 16.25 2.54
CA ILE A 145 -4.17 15.94 2.03
C ILE A 145 -3.42 14.91 2.86
N THR A 146 -3.79 14.70 4.12
CA THR A 146 -3.13 13.70 4.98
C THR A 146 -3.53 12.31 4.51
N PRO A 147 -2.63 11.41 4.15
CA PRO A 147 -3.03 10.07 3.68
C PRO A 147 -3.84 9.31 4.74
N THR A 148 -4.86 8.57 4.30
CA THR A 148 -5.64 7.65 5.16
C THR A 148 -4.91 6.33 5.42
N THR A 149 -3.70 6.17 4.90
CA THR A 149 -2.86 4.98 5.04
C THR A 149 -1.52 5.38 5.62
N THR A 150 -1.04 4.58 6.56
CA THR A 150 0.26 4.74 7.21
C THR A 150 1.33 3.86 6.56
N ASN A 151 1.26 3.60 5.25
CA ASN A 151 2.32 2.81 4.58
C ASN A 151 3.72 3.44 4.76
N ILE A 152 3.81 4.74 5.05
CA ILE A 152 5.07 5.35 5.51
C ILE A 152 5.62 4.68 6.79
N ASN A 153 4.78 4.28 7.75
CA ASN A 153 5.19 3.52 8.94
C ASN A 153 5.56 2.06 8.66
N GLU A 154 5.15 1.44 7.53
CA GLU A 154 5.64 0.09 7.19
C GLU A 154 7.17 0.08 7.02
N THR A 155 7.77 1.19 6.59
CA THR A 155 9.23 1.32 6.57
C THR A 155 9.85 1.40 7.97
N GLN A 156 9.11 1.83 9.00
CA GLN A 156 9.58 1.81 10.39
C GLN A 156 9.64 0.38 10.95
N HIS A 157 8.73 -0.51 10.54
CA HIS A 157 8.85 -1.93 10.86
C HIS A 157 10.14 -2.51 10.29
N LYS A 158 10.53 -2.13 9.08
CA LYS A 158 11.82 -2.55 8.52
C LYS A 158 13.00 -2.10 9.38
N PHE A 159 13.02 -0.83 9.80
CA PHE A 159 14.09 -0.29 10.66
C PHE A 159 14.13 -1.00 12.01
N THR A 160 12.96 -1.19 12.64
CA THR A 160 12.86 -1.88 13.93
C THR A 160 13.34 -3.31 13.79
N ASN A 161 12.81 -4.06 12.80
CA ASN A 161 13.21 -5.44 12.53
C ASN A 161 14.70 -5.58 12.20
N GLU A 162 15.31 -4.57 11.58
CA GLU A 162 16.75 -4.54 11.32
C GLU A 162 17.58 -4.45 12.61
N HIS A 163 17.07 -3.75 13.63
CA HIS A 163 17.76 -3.53 14.91
C HIS A 163 17.41 -4.59 15.97
N THR A 164 16.14 -5.00 16.05
CA THR A 164 15.65 -5.99 17.02
C THR A 164 15.75 -7.42 16.51
N ARG A 165 16.03 -7.60 15.22
CA ARG A 165 15.99 -8.89 14.50
C ARG A 165 14.59 -9.52 14.56
N THR A 166 14.39 -10.57 13.77
CA THR A 166 13.17 -11.39 13.80
C THR A 166 13.52 -12.81 14.26
N LYS A 167 12.59 -13.51 14.92
CA LYS A 167 12.76 -14.90 15.42
C LYS A 167 13.81 -15.04 16.54
N THR A 168 13.98 -14.01 17.35
CA THR A 168 14.78 -14.05 18.58
C THR A 168 13.97 -14.60 19.74
N SER A 169 14.65 -15.05 20.80
CA SER A 169 13.95 -15.42 22.04
C SER A 169 13.25 -14.19 22.64
N ILE A 170 12.18 -14.39 23.42
CA ILE A 170 11.44 -13.27 24.05
C ILE A 170 12.39 -12.39 24.89
N VAL A 171 13.28 -13.00 25.66
CA VAL A 171 14.25 -12.27 26.50
C VAL A 171 15.20 -11.45 25.64
N GLU A 172 15.73 -12.02 24.58
CA GLU A 172 16.62 -11.30 23.65
C GLU A 172 15.90 -10.17 22.93
N ALA A 173 14.65 -10.38 22.49
CA ALA A 173 13.82 -9.35 21.87
C ALA A 173 13.59 -8.15 22.82
N ILE A 174 13.34 -8.41 24.10
CA ILE A 174 13.18 -7.36 25.12
C ILE A 174 14.47 -6.56 25.28
N LEU A 175 15.63 -7.23 25.39
CA LEU A 175 16.92 -6.55 25.54
C LEU A 175 17.27 -5.71 24.30
N LEU A 176 17.03 -6.24 23.10
CA LEU A 176 17.29 -5.51 21.85
C LEU A 176 16.34 -4.30 21.68
N ALA A 177 15.08 -4.44 22.08
CA ALA A 177 14.13 -3.33 22.10
C ALA A 177 14.58 -2.24 23.08
N TYR A 178 14.98 -2.62 24.30
CA TYR A 178 15.50 -1.69 25.31
C TYR A 178 16.74 -0.91 24.80
N ASP A 179 17.69 -1.60 24.17
CA ASP A 179 18.87 -0.97 23.59
C ASP A 179 18.51 0.01 22.47
N LEU A 180 17.53 -0.33 21.63
CA LEU A 180 17.05 0.55 20.56
C LEU A 180 16.36 1.79 21.14
N ASP A 181 15.45 1.60 22.11
CA ASP A 181 14.71 2.67 22.77
C ASP A 181 15.67 3.63 23.47
N THR A 182 16.67 3.10 24.20
CA THR A 182 17.71 3.92 24.85
C THR A 182 18.50 4.75 23.85
N LYS A 183 18.82 4.21 22.66
CA LYS A 183 19.50 4.97 21.60
C LYS A 183 18.62 6.08 21.03
N VAL A 184 17.33 5.79 20.81
CA VAL A 184 16.36 6.79 20.30
C VAL A 184 16.12 7.88 21.34
N GLU A 185 15.99 7.53 22.62
CA GLU A 185 15.85 8.48 23.71
C GLU A 185 17.05 9.43 23.78
N ASN A 186 18.27 8.89 23.77
CA ASN A 186 19.50 9.69 23.79
C ASN A 186 19.61 10.62 22.57
N GLU A 187 19.15 10.17 21.40
CA GLU A 187 19.09 10.99 20.18
C GLU A 187 18.09 12.15 20.31
N ILE A 188 16.91 11.87 20.84
CA ILE A 188 15.88 12.89 21.10
C ILE A 188 16.40 13.89 22.13
N TYR A 189 16.97 13.42 23.24
CA TYR A 189 17.56 14.26 24.27
C TYR A 189 18.65 15.16 23.69
N SER A 190 19.58 14.60 22.91
CA SER A 190 20.66 15.36 22.27
C SER A 190 20.13 16.40 21.28
N SER A 191 19.06 16.08 20.55
CA SER A 191 18.42 17.00 19.61
C SER A 191 17.71 18.15 20.32
N LEU A 192 17.06 17.88 21.46
CA LEU A 192 16.34 18.88 22.24
C LEU A 192 17.30 19.80 23.00
N GLU A 193 18.30 19.23 23.68
CA GLU A 193 19.20 19.98 24.56
C GLU A 193 20.30 20.71 23.79
N HIS A 194 20.91 20.04 22.80
CA HIS A 194 22.09 20.55 22.12
C HIS A 194 21.81 21.00 20.68
N GLY A 195 20.59 20.78 20.17
CA GLY A 195 20.26 21.02 18.76
C GLY A 195 20.95 20.08 17.77
N ILE A 196 21.62 19.01 18.24
CA ILE A 196 22.38 18.08 17.41
C ILE A 196 21.41 17.05 16.81
N LEU A 197 21.10 17.21 15.52
CA LEU A 197 20.25 16.27 14.78
C LEU A 197 21.07 15.06 14.30
N LYS A 198 20.53 13.83 14.46
CA LYS A 198 21.15 12.55 14.02
C LYS A 198 21.67 12.55 12.58
N ASN A 199 20.98 13.29 11.71
CA ASN A 199 21.44 13.51 10.35
C ASN A 199 21.46 15.02 10.07
N PRO A 200 22.63 15.67 10.07
CA PRO A 200 22.75 17.09 9.75
C PRO A 200 22.27 17.38 8.32
N HIS A 201 22.23 16.37 7.43
CA HIS A 201 21.65 16.48 6.09
C HIS A 201 20.13 16.21 6.04
N ASN A 202 19.44 16.18 7.19
CA ASN A 202 17.99 16.04 7.27
C ASN A 202 17.28 17.30 7.78
N THR A 203 17.95 18.45 7.68
CA THR A 203 17.31 19.76 7.88
C THR A 203 16.17 19.98 6.89
N ASN A 204 15.30 20.95 7.20
CA ASN A 204 14.22 21.37 6.30
C ASN A 204 14.74 21.71 4.90
N PHE A 205 15.92 22.33 4.81
CA PHE A 205 16.57 22.65 3.54
C PHE A 205 16.83 21.39 2.69
N HIS A 206 17.43 20.36 3.28
CA HIS A 206 17.72 19.11 2.57
C HIS A 206 16.46 18.29 2.26
N ARG A 207 15.43 18.32 3.12
CA ARG A 207 14.12 17.70 2.80
C ARG A 207 13.45 18.41 1.63
N MET A 208 13.46 19.73 1.63
CA MET A 208 12.90 20.54 0.55
C MET A 208 13.66 20.29 -0.76
N GLY A 209 14.99 20.28 -0.74
CA GLY A 209 15.82 19.93 -1.90
C GLY A 209 15.53 18.54 -2.44
N ARG A 210 15.42 17.52 -1.57
CA ARG A 210 15.05 16.15 -1.99
C ARG A 210 13.63 16.08 -2.56
N ASN A 211 12.66 16.80 -1.97
CA ASN A 211 11.30 16.85 -2.48
C ASN A 211 11.22 17.55 -3.85
N LEU A 212 11.97 18.64 -4.05
CA LEU A 212 12.11 19.30 -5.34
C LEU A 212 12.72 18.34 -6.38
N ASN A 213 13.79 17.63 -6.03
CA ASN A 213 14.41 16.64 -6.91
C ASN A 213 13.47 15.48 -7.25
N ARG A 214 12.65 15.01 -6.30
CA ARG A 214 11.61 14.00 -6.55
C ARG A 214 10.53 14.53 -7.50
N LYS A 215 10.05 15.76 -7.30
CA LYS A 215 9.08 16.40 -8.20
C LYS A 215 9.66 16.57 -9.61
N ALA A 216 10.88 17.09 -9.73
CA ALA A 216 11.59 17.23 -10.99
C ALA A 216 11.76 15.87 -11.69
N SER A 217 12.16 14.83 -10.95
CA SER A 217 12.28 13.47 -11.49
C SER A 217 10.95 12.90 -11.96
N LYS A 218 9.86 13.14 -11.22
CA LYS A 218 8.51 12.72 -11.61
C LYS A 218 8.05 13.43 -12.89
N ILE A 219 8.29 14.73 -13.01
CA ILE A 219 8.01 15.51 -14.22
C ILE A 219 8.82 14.97 -15.40
N ARG A 220 10.12 14.73 -15.20
CA ARG A 220 10.99 14.18 -16.24
C ARG A 220 10.51 12.81 -16.73
N LYS A 221 10.23 11.88 -15.82
CA LYS A 221 9.70 10.55 -16.16
C LYS A 221 8.34 10.63 -16.86
N HIS A 222 7.48 11.57 -16.48
CA HIS A 222 6.21 11.79 -17.15
C HIS A 222 6.41 12.31 -18.57
N ALA A 223 7.35 13.24 -18.79
CA ALA A 223 7.70 13.72 -20.12
C ALA A 223 8.29 12.60 -21.00
N GLU A 224 9.22 11.82 -20.46
CA GLU A 224 9.80 10.63 -21.12
C GLU A 224 8.71 9.62 -21.49
N SER A 225 7.76 9.34 -20.59
CA SER A 225 6.63 8.45 -20.86
C SER A 225 5.72 8.99 -21.96
N ALA A 226 5.42 10.30 -21.93
CA ALA A 226 4.58 10.92 -22.95
C ALA A 226 5.25 10.90 -24.34
N GLU A 227 6.57 11.06 -24.40
CA GLU A 227 7.34 10.93 -25.65
C GLU A 227 7.37 9.48 -26.15
N HIS A 228 7.53 8.51 -25.24
CA HIS A 228 7.44 7.10 -25.57
C HIS A 228 6.06 6.74 -26.14
N ASP A 229 4.99 7.19 -25.49
CA ASP A 229 3.61 6.94 -25.93
C ASP A 229 3.33 7.54 -27.32
N ARG A 230 3.84 8.75 -27.60
CA ARG A 230 3.77 9.35 -28.94
C ARG A 230 4.48 8.49 -29.98
N THR A 231 5.65 7.98 -29.66
CA THR A 231 6.43 7.11 -30.57
C THR A 231 5.70 5.81 -30.86
N VAL A 232 5.13 5.17 -29.83
CA VAL A 232 4.32 3.95 -29.97
C VAL A 232 3.08 4.21 -30.83
N GLN A 233 2.41 5.35 -30.65
CA GLN A 233 1.26 5.74 -31.46
C GLN A 233 1.63 5.93 -32.94
N ASP A 234 2.75 6.59 -33.23
CA ASP A 234 3.21 6.77 -34.61
C ASP A 234 3.56 5.42 -35.29
N ILE A 235 4.28 4.54 -34.59
CA ILE A 235 4.59 3.18 -35.09
C ILE A 235 3.29 2.41 -35.38
N ARG A 236 2.29 2.48 -34.50
CA ARG A 236 0.98 1.85 -34.73
C ARG A 236 0.28 2.43 -35.96
N ALA A 237 0.35 3.75 -36.16
CA ALA A 237 -0.19 4.39 -37.35
C ALA A 237 0.54 3.96 -38.64
N GLN A 238 1.87 3.79 -38.59
CA GLN A 238 2.66 3.26 -39.70
C GLN A 238 2.27 1.82 -40.04
N ILE A 239 2.10 0.95 -39.04
CA ILE A 239 1.63 -0.44 -39.24
C ILE A 239 0.25 -0.44 -39.91
N ALA A 240 -0.70 0.35 -39.42
CA ALA A 240 -2.04 0.43 -40.01
C ALA A 240 -2.00 0.90 -41.47
N ARG A 241 -1.16 1.89 -41.80
CA ARG A 241 -0.94 2.33 -43.18
C ARG A 241 -0.37 1.21 -44.05
N ALA A 242 0.64 0.49 -43.57
CA ALA A 242 1.26 -0.62 -44.30
C ALA A 242 0.28 -1.78 -44.54
N GLU A 243 -0.53 -2.15 -43.54
CA GLU A 243 -1.58 -3.15 -43.66
C GLU A 243 -2.64 -2.75 -44.70
N GLY A 244 -3.04 -1.47 -44.71
CA GLY A 244 -3.92 -0.91 -45.74
C GLY A 244 -3.35 -1.07 -47.16
N THR A 245 -2.08 -0.74 -47.35
CA THR A 245 -1.38 -0.91 -48.64
C THR A 245 -1.31 -2.38 -49.06
N VAL A 246 -0.97 -3.29 -48.13
CA VAL A 246 -0.95 -4.74 -48.40
C VAL A 246 -2.34 -5.24 -48.80
N LYS A 247 -3.40 -4.75 -48.15
CA LYS A 247 -4.77 -5.10 -48.50
C LYS A 247 -5.12 -4.64 -49.92
N GLY A 248 -4.81 -3.38 -50.27
CA GLY A 248 -5.03 -2.84 -51.62
C GLY A 248 -4.28 -3.63 -52.70
N LEU A 249 -2.98 -3.92 -52.48
CA LEU A 249 -2.19 -4.72 -53.41
C LEU A 249 -2.73 -6.15 -53.59
N LYS A 250 -3.27 -6.77 -52.53
CA LYS A 250 -3.94 -8.08 -52.62
C LYS A 250 -5.22 -8.02 -53.44
N GLU A 251 -6.01 -6.96 -53.31
CA GLU A 251 -7.22 -6.73 -54.10
C GLU A 251 -6.89 -6.53 -55.59
N ASP A 252 -5.87 -5.74 -55.90
CA ASP A 252 -5.35 -5.55 -57.27
C ASP A 252 -4.86 -6.86 -57.89
N LEU A 253 -4.11 -7.67 -57.12
CA LEU A 253 -3.62 -8.97 -57.57
C LEU A 253 -4.79 -9.93 -57.88
N ARG A 254 -5.85 -9.90 -57.06
CA ARG A 254 -7.09 -10.66 -57.33
C ARG A 254 -7.81 -10.16 -58.58
N ALA A 255 -7.88 -8.85 -58.81
CA ALA A 255 -8.50 -8.26 -59.99
C ALA A 255 -7.76 -8.63 -61.28
N LYS A 256 -6.42 -8.57 -61.28
CA LYS A 256 -5.58 -8.96 -62.41
C LYS A 256 -5.68 -10.47 -62.71
N ARG A 257 -5.76 -11.32 -61.69
CA ARG A 257 -5.97 -12.78 -61.86
C ARG A 257 -7.27 -13.14 -62.57
N LYS A 258 -8.35 -12.38 -62.39
CA LYS A 258 -9.64 -12.64 -63.05
C LYS A 258 -9.65 -12.34 -64.56
N LYS A 259 -8.65 -11.59 -65.07
CA LYS A 259 -8.58 -11.18 -66.49
C LYS A 259 -7.82 -12.15 -67.40
N HIS A 260 -7.17 -13.18 -66.87
CA HIS A 260 -6.60 -14.27 -67.66
C HIS A 260 -7.42 -15.55 -67.42
N PRO A 261 -8.12 -16.09 -68.44
CA PRO A 261 -8.68 -17.43 -68.35
C PRO A 261 -7.54 -18.40 -68.05
N GLN A 262 -7.63 -19.12 -66.93
CA GLN A 262 -6.70 -20.21 -66.65
C GLN A 262 -6.79 -21.21 -67.81
N VAL A 263 -5.77 -21.24 -68.66
CA VAL A 263 -5.50 -22.37 -69.53
C VAL A 263 -5.30 -23.56 -68.59
N ARG A 264 -6.31 -24.44 -68.52
CA ARG A 264 -6.26 -25.69 -67.78
C ARG A 264 -5.08 -26.50 -68.30
N ARG A 265 -3.97 -26.49 -67.56
CA ARG A 265 -2.86 -27.39 -67.82
C ARG A 265 -3.31 -28.80 -67.40
N PRO A 266 -3.23 -29.80 -68.29
CA PRO A 266 -3.68 -31.15 -68.01
C PRO A 266 -2.85 -31.79 -66.90
N GLN A 267 -3.55 -32.55 -66.03
CA GLN A 267 -2.94 -33.43 -65.04
C GLN A 267 -2.02 -34.43 -65.75
N ARG A 268 -0.76 -34.47 -65.34
CA ARG A 268 0.14 -35.57 -65.67
C ARG A 268 0.36 -36.40 -64.42
N ALA A 269 -0.02 -37.66 -64.53
CA ALA A 269 0.09 -38.69 -63.52
C ALA A 269 1.54 -39.01 -63.15
N GLU A 270 1.70 -39.34 -61.87
CA GLU A 270 2.61 -40.32 -61.26
C GLU A 270 4.01 -40.51 -61.84
N SER A 271 5.02 -40.26 -60.99
CA SER A 271 6.08 -41.25 -60.82
C SER A 271 6.75 -41.10 -59.44
N SER A 272 6.64 -42.16 -58.67
CA SER A 272 7.50 -42.52 -57.54
C SER A 272 8.98 -42.47 -57.95
N SER A 273 9.86 -41.85 -57.16
CA SER A 273 11.29 -42.19 -57.16
C SER A 273 12.03 -41.57 -55.96
N SER A 274 12.44 -42.48 -55.07
CA SER A 274 13.68 -42.48 -54.27
C SER A 274 14.53 -41.21 -54.23
N GLY A 275 14.77 -40.70 -53.02
CA GLY A 275 15.81 -39.69 -52.80
C GLY A 275 16.01 -39.24 -51.36
N ARG A 276 15.85 -40.13 -50.37
CA ARG A 276 16.25 -39.83 -48.98
C ARG A 276 17.65 -40.39 -48.74
N VAL A 277 18.68 -39.58 -49.00
CA VAL A 277 20.05 -39.83 -48.51
C VAL A 277 20.64 -38.53 -47.94
N LYS A 278 21.28 -38.69 -46.78
CA LYS A 278 21.89 -37.69 -45.88
C LYS A 278 23.19 -37.11 -46.45
N MET A 279 23.54 -35.87 -46.06
CA MET A 279 24.91 -35.42 -45.71
C MET A 279 24.77 -34.26 -44.72
N SER A 280 25.00 -34.46 -43.42
CA SER A 280 26.29 -34.36 -42.69
C SER A 280 26.90 -32.95 -42.68
N ALA A 281 26.87 -32.36 -41.48
CA ALA A 281 27.89 -31.55 -40.81
C ALA A 281 28.94 -30.82 -41.68
N SER A 282 29.17 -29.55 -41.35
CA SER A 282 30.27 -29.19 -40.44
C SER A 282 30.63 -27.71 -40.55
N THR A 283 30.65 -27.04 -39.38
CA THR A 283 31.62 -25.97 -38.98
C THR A 283 31.62 -24.66 -39.78
N LYS A 284 31.99 -23.49 -39.26
CA LYS A 284 32.55 -22.98 -38.00
C LYS A 284 32.55 -21.45 -38.18
N GLY A 285 32.58 -20.70 -37.08
CA GLY A 285 33.13 -19.34 -37.07
C GLY A 285 32.29 -18.42 -36.20
N LYS A 286 32.58 -18.30 -34.91
CA LYS A 286 33.65 -17.50 -34.26
C LYS A 286 33.41 -15.99 -34.28
N ALA A 287 33.70 -15.42 -33.10
CA ALA A 287 33.98 -14.01 -32.77
C ALA A 287 32.75 -13.11 -32.62
N ARG A 288 32.57 -12.33 -31.53
CA ARG A 288 33.49 -11.80 -30.50
C ARG A 288 32.85 -11.97 -29.10
N GLU A 289 33.55 -12.38 -28.04
CA GLU A 289 34.71 -11.79 -27.35
C GLU A 289 34.46 -10.44 -26.64
N ILE A 290 34.46 -10.55 -25.30
CA ILE A 290 35.24 -9.74 -24.33
C ILE A 290 34.74 -8.28 -24.16
N ALA A 291 34.37 -7.80 -22.96
CA ALA A 291 35.06 -7.96 -21.69
C ALA A 291 34.10 -8.00 -20.49
N ALA A 292 34.31 -8.98 -19.60
CA ALA A 292 34.26 -8.69 -18.18
C ALA A 292 35.59 -8.01 -17.78
N PRO A 293 35.63 -7.28 -16.66
CA PRO A 293 36.07 -8.00 -15.47
C PRO A 293 35.19 -7.74 -14.25
N TYR A 294 34.90 -8.84 -13.56
CA TYR A 294 34.44 -8.98 -12.18
C TYR A 294 35.39 -8.27 -11.16
N PRO A 295 35.01 -8.08 -9.88
CA PRO A 295 34.99 -9.22 -8.94
C PRO A 295 33.59 -9.63 -8.47
N THR A 296 33.39 -10.93 -8.53
CA THR A 296 32.52 -11.77 -7.72
C THR A 296 32.88 -11.67 -6.24
N VAL A 297 31.89 -11.75 -5.36
CA VAL A 297 31.73 -12.70 -4.24
C VAL A 297 30.56 -12.20 -3.37
N ASP A 298 29.69 -12.97 -2.75
CA ASP A 298 29.46 -14.40 -2.65
C ASP A 298 28.06 -14.54 -2.01
N GLY A 299 27.40 -15.68 -2.21
CA GLY A 299 26.46 -16.18 -1.21
C GLY A 299 24.96 -15.90 -1.39
N MET A 300 24.27 -17.02 -1.61
CA MET A 300 22.96 -17.39 -1.04
C MET A 300 21.68 -17.22 -1.88
N LEU A 301 21.30 -18.37 -2.43
CA LEU A 301 19.99 -19.03 -2.30
C LEU A 301 18.81 -18.37 -3.01
N THR A 302 18.57 -18.84 -4.23
CA THR A 302 17.24 -18.92 -4.82
C THR A 302 16.40 -19.94 -4.07
N LEU A 303 15.40 -19.46 -3.33
CA LEU A 303 14.31 -20.29 -2.81
C LEU A 303 13.05 -20.03 -3.66
N HIS A 304 12.65 -21.09 -4.35
CA HIS A 304 11.34 -21.26 -4.98
C HIS A 304 10.23 -20.96 -3.98
N CYS A 305 9.36 -20.00 -4.27
CA CYS A 305 8.12 -19.80 -3.53
C CYS A 305 6.98 -20.50 -4.29
N MET A 306 6.72 -21.75 -3.93
CA MET A 306 5.44 -22.40 -4.20
C MET A 306 4.51 -22.12 -3.02
N CYS A 307 3.42 -21.42 -3.30
CA CYS A 307 2.33 -21.21 -2.36
C CYS A 307 1.45 -22.46 -2.33
N TYR A 308 1.49 -23.20 -1.22
CA TYR A 308 0.41 -24.10 -0.81
C TYR A 308 0.09 -23.82 0.66
N LEU A 309 -1.14 -23.37 0.90
CA LEU A 309 -1.77 -23.32 2.22
C LEU A 309 -1.95 -24.74 2.75
N PRO A 310 -1.83 -24.92 4.07
CA PRO A 310 -2.99 -25.45 4.76
C PRO A 310 -3.40 -24.58 5.95
N VAL A 311 -4.72 -24.47 6.04
CA VAL A 311 -5.48 -24.00 7.18
C VAL A 311 -5.24 -24.94 8.35
N THR A 312 -4.71 -24.42 9.46
CA THR A 312 -5.02 -24.93 10.80
C THR A 312 -5.14 -23.74 11.76
N LEU A 313 -6.40 -23.47 12.12
CA LEU A 313 -6.77 -22.68 13.29
C LEU A 313 -6.27 -23.38 14.55
N THR A 314 -5.47 -22.69 15.36
CA THR A 314 -5.44 -22.90 16.82
C THR A 314 -5.16 -21.58 17.54
N LEU A 315 -6.23 -21.05 18.12
CA LEU A 315 -6.34 -20.29 19.37
C LEU A 315 -5.04 -20.08 20.17
N ARG A 316 -4.63 -18.81 20.29
CA ARG A 316 -4.40 -18.05 21.55
C ARG A 316 -3.32 -17.00 21.32
N GLU A 317 -3.69 -15.76 21.64
CA GLU A 317 -2.88 -14.60 22.04
C GLU A 317 -3.48 -13.33 21.39
N TRP A 318 -4.63 -12.96 21.95
CA TRP A 318 -5.02 -11.56 22.07
C TRP A 318 -4.40 -11.07 23.39
N TYR A 319 -3.95 -9.81 23.41
CA TYR A 319 -3.05 -9.15 24.37
C TYR A 319 -1.57 -9.37 24.05
N TYR A 320 -0.97 -8.49 23.25
CA TYR A 320 -0.43 -7.19 23.67
C TYR A 320 -0.55 -6.18 22.53
#